data_AF-M5BR49-F1
#
_entry.id   AF-M5BR49-F1
#
_cell.length_a   1.000
_cell.length_b   1.000
_cell.length_c   1.000
_cell.angle_alpha   90.00
_cell.angle_beta   90.00
_cell.angle_gamma   90.00
#
_symmetry.space_group_name_H-M   'P 1'
#
loop_
_entity.id
_entity.type
_entity.pdbx_description
1 polymer ?
#
loop_
_entity_poly.entity_id
_entity_poly.type
_entity_poly.pdbx_seq_one_letter_code
_entity_poly.pdbx_strand_id
1 'polypeptide(L)'
;MKHPTGPMEYTLAAYGAVTKNQTLLQIAYDQCRLYRDALRIPEAGIWAHIYNDDRQSFGDKGLWATGNAWAAKGMLNVATIIEKSTDHMGDQVSDLKGWVKEILNGTFARLTQDSDNLVPNYMDNSGNANGNDTFGDAAASALLAATAYRAVTIWPEDFDSYYTDKARE
;
A
#
# COMPACT_ATOMS: atom_id res chain seq x y z
N MET A 1 12.21 -2.25 13.93
CA MET A 1 10.83 -1.70 13.92
C MET A 1 10.42 -1.46 12.46
N LYS A 2 9.23 -1.92 12.06
CA LYS A 2 8.72 -1.80 10.68
C LYS A 2 7.48 -0.91 10.66
N HIS A 3 7.41 -0.03 9.67
CA HIS A 3 6.32 0.91 9.43
C HIS A 3 6.02 0.96 7.93
N PRO A 4 4.77 1.23 7.53
CA PRO A 4 4.45 1.56 6.16
C PRO A 4 5.12 2.89 5.80
N THR A 5 6.29 2.84 5.16
CA THR A 5 6.97 4.04 4.63
C THR A 5 6.96 3.96 3.11
N GLY A 6 6.53 5.03 2.44
CA GLY A 6 6.56 5.13 0.97
C GLY A 6 7.85 5.63 0.31
N PRO A 7 8.77 6.39 0.96
CA PRO A 7 9.90 7.00 0.24
C PRO A 7 11.11 6.11 -0.07
N MET A 8 11.37 5.06 0.72
CA MET A 8 12.68 4.38 0.67
C MET A 8 12.77 3.34 -0.45
N GLU A 9 11.70 2.59 -0.70
CA GLU A 9 11.66 1.50 -1.67
C GLU A 9 11.69 2.06 -3.11
N TYR A 10 10.99 3.16 -3.33
CA TYR A 10 10.97 3.88 -4.61
C TYR A 10 12.37 4.33 -5.04
N THR A 11 13.16 4.89 -4.11
CA THR A 11 14.48 5.45 -4.41
C THR A 11 15.46 4.34 -4.81
N LEU A 12 15.40 3.18 -4.15
CA LEU A 12 16.22 2.01 -4.50
C LEU A 12 15.86 1.46 -5.88
N ALA A 13 14.57 1.32 -6.19
CA ALA A 13 14.12 0.87 -7.50
C ALA A 13 14.57 1.83 -8.61
N ALA A 14 14.37 3.14 -8.43
CA ALA A 14 14.77 4.15 -9.40
C ALA A 14 16.29 4.14 -9.64
N TYR A 15 17.08 4.02 -8.58
CA TYR A 15 18.54 3.92 -8.72
C TYR A 15 18.97 2.62 -9.41
N GLY A 16 18.34 1.49 -9.08
CA GLY A 16 18.55 0.21 -9.76
C GLY A 16 18.24 0.27 -11.25
N ALA A 17 17.15 0.93 -11.63
CA ALA A 17 16.78 1.14 -13.03
C ALA A 17 17.82 1.96 -13.80
N VAL A 18 18.18 3.14 -13.28
CA VAL A 18 19.13 4.05 -13.93
C VAL A 18 20.52 3.43 -14.07
N THR A 19 20.93 2.62 -13.09
CA THR A 19 22.23 1.93 -13.10
C THR A 19 22.19 0.54 -13.76
N LYS A 20 21.03 0.10 -14.27
CA LYS A 20 20.79 -1.23 -14.84
C LYS A 20 21.22 -2.36 -13.89
N ASN A 21 20.95 -2.17 -12.60
CA ASN A 21 21.34 -3.09 -11.54
C ASN A 21 20.13 -3.85 -11.02
N GLN A 22 19.96 -5.09 -11.50
CA GLN A 22 18.86 -5.97 -11.08
C GLN A 22 18.91 -6.29 -9.58
N THR A 23 20.08 -6.36 -8.96
CA THR A 23 20.19 -6.60 -7.51
C THR A 23 19.51 -5.49 -6.72
N LEU A 24 19.64 -4.22 -7.14
CA LEU A 24 18.96 -3.11 -6.49
C LEU A 24 17.44 -3.14 -6.70
N LEU A 25 16.99 -3.56 -7.88
CA LEU A 25 15.56 -3.78 -8.14
C LEU A 25 15.00 -4.90 -7.25
N GLN A 26 15.73 -6.00 -7.11
CA GLN A 26 15.37 -7.11 -6.23
C GLN A 26 15.32 -6.67 -4.76
N ILE A 27 16.29 -5.88 -4.30
CA ILE A 27 16.27 -5.33 -2.93
C ILE A 27 15.04 -4.45 -2.72
N ALA A 28 14.66 -3.60 -3.69
CA ALA A 28 13.48 -2.77 -3.57
C ALA A 28 12.18 -3.60 -3.45
N TYR A 29 12.04 -4.66 -4.25
CA TYR A 29 10.94 -5.63 -4.10
C TYR A 29 10.98 -6.32 -2.74
N ASP A 30 12.14 -6.79 -2.30
CA ASP A 30 12.28 -7.51 -1.03
C ASP A 30 11.93 -6.64 0.17
N GLN A 31 12.18 -5.31 0.12
CA GLN A 31 11.70 -4.41 1.16
C GLN A 31 10.15 -4.42 1.22
N CYS A 32 9.47 -4.26 0.08
CA CYS A 32 8.01 -4.33 0.04
C CYS A 32 7.48 -5.67 0.58
N ARG A 33 8.08 -6.79 0.17
CA ARG A 33 7.73 -8.14 0.64
C ARG A 33 7.90 -8.28 2.15
N LEU A 34 9.06 -7.89 2.68
CA LEU A 34 9.37 -7.99 4.11
C LEU A 34 8.49 -7.08 4.97
N TYR A 35 8.08 -5.91 4.47
CA TYR A 35 7.11 -5.06 5.17
C TYR A 35 5.73 -5.71 5.17
N ARG A 36 5.27 -6.21 4.03
CA ARG A 36 4.00 -6.94 3.93
C ARG A 36 3.97 -8.14 4.89
N ASP A 37 5.01 -8.97 4.88
CA ASP A 37 5.10 -10.18 5.70
C ASP A 37 4.96 -9.88 7.21
N ALA A 38 5.43 -8.71 7.65
CA ALA A 38 5.37 -8.30 9.04
C ALA A 38 4.10 -7.52 9.42
N LEU A 39 3.55 -6.73 8.50
CA LEU A 39 2.49 -5.77 8.80
C LEU A 39 1.10 -6.23 8.36
N ARG A 40 0.99 -7.14 7.40
CA ARG A 40 -0.30 -7.57 6.87
C ARG A 40 -1.15 -8.23 7.95
N ILE A 41 -2.39 -7.78 8.08
CA ILE A 41 -3.43 -8.44 8.88
C ILE A 41 -4.29 -9.28 7.91
N PRO A 42 -4.15 -10.62 7.88
CA PRO A 42 -4.76 -11.46 6.85
C PRO A 42 -6.29 -11.32 6.76
N GLU A 43 -6.96 -11.23 7.90
CA GLU A 43 -8.42 -11.11 7.98
C GLU A 43 -8.91 -9.75 7.45
N ALA A 44 -8.04 -8.73 7.55
CA ALA A 44 -8.38 -7.39 7.12
C ALA A 44 -8.02 -7.11 5.66
N GLY A 45 -7.02 -7.81 5.11
CA GLY A 45 -6.48 -7.55 3.78
C GLY A 45 -5.75 -6.20 3.67
N ILE A 46 -5.35 -5.60 4.80
CA ILE A 46 -4.61 -4.35 4.87
C ILE A 46 -3.56 -4.42 5.98
N TRP A 47 -2.66 -3.44 6.03
CA TRP A 47 -1.49 -3.46 6.89
C TRP A 47 -1.77 -2.72 8.21
N ALA A 48 -1.27 -3.29 9.30
CA ALA A 48 -1.13 -2.62 10.58
C ALA A 48 -0.06 -1.53 10.51
N HIS A 49 -0.11 -0.60 11.46
CA HIS A 49 0.76 0.56 11.47
C HIS A 49 2.20 0.27 11.93
N ILE A 50 2.41 -0.51 13.00
CA ILE A 50 3.74 -0.68 13.59
C ILE A 50 3.97 -2.12 14.09
N TYR A 51 4.94 -2.81 13.49
CA TYR A 51 5.44 -4.09 14.02
C TYR A 51 6.85 -3.93 14.60
N ASN A 52 7.04 -4.45 15.82
CA ASN A 52 8.34 -4.53 16.46
C ASN A 52 8.88 -5.95 16.34
N ASP A 53 9.86 -6.12 15.45
CA ASP A 53 10.50 -7.41 15.19
C ASP A 53 11.33 -7.89 16.38
N ASP A 54 12.01 -7.02 17.13
CA ASP A 54 12.78 -7.42 18.31
C ASP A 54 11.89 -8.03 19.40
N ARG A 55 10.65 -7.52 19.53
CA ARG A 55 9.67 -7.97 20.52
C ARG A 55 8.61 -8.92 19.96
N GLN A 56 8.70 -9.26 18.67
CA GLN A 56 7.71 -10.06 17.95
C GLN A 56 6.25 -9.66 18.26
N SER A 57 5.98 -8.35 18.27
CA SER A 57 4.67 -7.81 18.67
C SER A 57 4.35 -6.48 17.97
N PHE A 58 3.07 -6.18 17.83
CA PHE A 58 2.61 -4.89 17.31
C PHE A 58 2.82 -3.80 18.35
N GLY A 59 3.53 -2.74 17.95
CA GLY A 59 3.55 -1.48 18.71
C GLY A 59 2.26 -0.69 18.49
N ASP A 60 1.66 -0.84 17.30
CA ASP A 60 0.35 -0.34 16.93
C ASP A 60 -0.22 -1.29 15.87
N LYS A 61 -1.28 -2.03 16.22
CA LYS A 61 -1.94 -2.99 15.32
C LYS A 61 -3.02 -2.32 14.45
N GLY A 62 -3.29 -1.04 14.70
CA GLY A 62 -4.35 -0.31 14.04
C GLY A 62 -4.15 -0.16 12.54
N LEU A 63 -5.27 -0.05 11.83
CA LEU A 63 -5.30 0.00 10.36
C LEU A 63 -5.21 1.45 9.89
N TRP A 64 -4.04 2.06 10.09
CA TRP A 64 -3.81 3.46 9.79
C TRP A 64 -3.83 3.76 8.28
N ALA A 65 -4.67 4.71 7.86
CA ALA A 65 -4.99 4.99 6.46
C ALA A 65 -3.79 5.53 5.67
N THR A 66 -3.14 6.59 6.15
CA THR A 66 -1.99 7.18 5.45
C THR A 66 -0.85 6.18 5.26
N GLY A 67 -0.60 5.31 6.24
CA GLY A 67 0.38 4.24 6.12
C GLY A 67 0.05 3.26 5.00
N ASN A 68 -1.20 2.79 4.93
CA ASN A 68 -1.65 1.91 3.84
C ASN A 68 -1.58 2.61 2.48
N ALA A 69 -1.90 3.90 2.42
CA ALA A 69 -1.79 4.70 1.19
C ALA A 69 -0.33 4.80 0.70
N TRP A 70 0.63 5.00 1.61
CA TRP A 70 2.05 4.98 1.26
C TRP A 70 2.53 3.61 0.78
N ALA A 71 2.11 2.53 1.44
CA ALA A 71 2.44 1.18 1.02
C ALA A 71 1.93 0.88 -0.39
N ALA A 72 0.64 1.15 -0.66
CA ALA A 72 0.04 0.93 -1.97
C ALA A 72 0.74 1.76 -3.06
N LYS A 73 0.96 3.06 -2.81
CA LYS A 73 1.62 3.92 -3.79
C LYS A 73 3.08 3.52 -4.03
N GLY A 74 3.80 3.16 -2.97
CA GLY A 74 5.19 2.71 -3.04
C GLY A 74 5.32 1.45 -3.89
N MET A 75 4.52 0.42 -3.60
CA MET A 75 4.49 -0.82 -4.37
C MET A 75 4.10 -0.60 -5.83
N LEU A 76 3.12 0.27 -6.11
CA LEU A 76 2.77 0.63 -7.49
C LEU A 76 3.96 1.21 -8.24
N ASN A 77 4.70 2.12 -7.62
CA ASN A 77 5.86 2.74 -8.26
C ASN A 77 7.00 1.73 -8.46
N VAL A 78 7.30 0.88 -7.47
CA VAL A 78 8.33 -0.16 -7.58
C VAL A 78 7.99 -1.12 -8.73
N ALA A 79 6.74 -1.60 -8.81
CA ALA A 79 6.29 -2.48 -9.88
C ALA A 79 6.47 -1.83 -11.26
N THR A 80 6.00 -0.59 -11.40
CA THR A 80 6.10 0.16 -12.67
C THR A 80 7.57 0.38 -13.08
N ILE A 81 8.47 0.63 -12.11
CA ILE A 81 9.89 0.81 -12.40
C ILE A 81 10.50 -0.52 -12.84
N ILE A 82 10.26 -1.61 -12.13
CA ILE A 82 10.78 -2.94 -12.48
C ILE A 82 10.32 -3.33 -13.88
N GLU A 83 9.01 -3.23 -14.16
CA GLU A 83 8.38 -3.57 -15.45
C GLU A 83 8.99 -2.76 -16.62
N LYS A 84 9.43 -1.52 -16.38
CA LYS A 84 10.11 -0.69 -17.40
C LYS A 84 11.61 -0.90 -17.50
N SER A 85 12.22 -1.59 -16.53
CA SER A 85 13.67 -1.72 -16.42
C SER A 85 14.20 -3.09 -16.83
N THR A 86 13.38 -4.13 -16.74
CA THR A 86 13.77 -5.52 -17.02
C THR A 86 12.56 -6.43 -17.26
N ASP A 87 12.73 -7.43 -18.12
CA ASP A 87 11.71 -8.47 -18.38
C ASP A 87 11.89 -9.71 -17.49
N HIS A 88 12.92 -9.74 -16.62
CA HIS A 88 13.29 -10.91 -15.82
C HIS A 88 12.62 -10.97 -14.43
N MET A 89 11.74 -10.02 -14.12
CA MET A 89 11.14 -9.87 -12.79
C MET A 89 9.60 -9.86 -12.83
N GLY A 90 9.02 -10.64 -13.76
CA GLY A 90 7.57 -10.71 -13.95
C GLY A 90 6.80 -11.16 -12.70
N ASP A 91 7.33 -12.15 -11.97
CA ASP A 91 6.70 -12.66 -10.75
C ASP A 91 6.66 -11.58 -9.65
N GLN A 92 7.76 -10.83 -9.48
CA GLN A 92 7.85 -9.72 -8.53
C GLN A 92 6.87 -8.59 -8.88
N VAL A 93 6.71 -8.30 -10.17
CA VAL A 93 5.73 -7.32 -10.65
C VAL A 93 4.31 -7.81 -10.37
N SER A 94 4.01 -9.08 -10.64
CA SER A 94 2.70 -9.69 -10.36
C SER A 94 2.36 -9.64 -8.88
N ASP A 95 3.31 -9.99 -8.00
CA ASP A 95 3.17 -9.89 -6.55
C ASP A 95 2.83 -8.46 -6.12
N LEU A 96 3.61 -7.47 -6.55
CA LEU A 96 3.40 -6.07 -6.19
C LEU A 96 2.02 -5.56 -6.67
N LYS A 97 1.59 -5.91 -7.88
CA LYS A 97 0.23 -5.61 -8.39
C LYS A 97 -0.84 -6.22 -7.47
N GLY A 98 -0.66 -7.49 -7.10
CA GLY A 98 -1.54 -8.19 -6.17
C GLY A 98 -1.62 -7.50 -4.80
N TRP A 99 -0.51 -7.01 -4.27
CA TRP A 99 -0.47 -6.33 -2.96
C TRP A 99 -1.04 -4.92 -3.01
N VAL A 100 -0.89 -4.19 -4.12
CA VAL A 100 -1.62 -2.93 -4.36
C VAL A 100 -3.12 -3.18 -4.36
N LYS A 101 -3.57 -4.23 -5.08
CA LYS A 101 -4.97 -4.62 -5.16
C LYS A 101 -5.54 -5.02 -3.80
N GLU A 102 -4.78 -5.77 -3.02
CA GLU A 102 -5.10 -6.14 -1.63
C GLU A 102 -5.41 -4.89 -0.79
N ILE A 103 -4.51 -3.89 -0.79
CA ILE A 103 -4.72 -2.67 0.00
C ILE A 103 -5.93 -1.88 -0.47
N LEU A 104 -6.11 -1.69 -1.79
CA LEU A 104 -7.26 -0.97 -2.32
C LEU A 104 -8.58 -1.66 -1.95
N ASN A 105 -8.66 -2.98 -2.11
CA ASN A 105 -9.87 -3.74 -1.76
C ASN A 105 -10.19 -3.66 -0.27
N GLY A 106 -9.20 -3.85 0.60
CA GLY A 106 -9.43 -3.79 2.04
C GLY A 106 -9.71 -2.37 2.54
N THR A 107 -9.18 -1.34 1.87
CA THR A 107 -9.57 0.06 2.12
C THR A 107 -11.03 0.29 1.71
N PHE A 108 -11.40 -0.05 0.49
CA PHE A 108 -12.74 0.23 -0.05
C PHE A 108 -13.85 -0.54 0.69
N ALA A 109 -13.54 -1.72 1.24
CA ALA A 109 -14.45 -2.46 2.12
C ALA A 109 -14.74 -1.74 3.45
N ARG A 110 -13.96 -0.71 3.81
CA ARG A 110 -14.05 0.05 5.06
C ARG A 110 -14.44 1.50 4.86
N LEU A 111 -14.76 1.90 3.63
CA LEU A 111 -15.44 3.17 3.39
C LEU A 111 -16.86 3.06 3.95
N THR A 112 -17.12 3.73 5.06
CA THR A 112 -18.46 3.85 5.62
C THR A 112 -19.14 5.07 5.01
N GLN A 113 -20.46 5.02 4.80
CA GLN A 113 -21.20 6.17 4.24
C GLN A 113 -21.17 7.41 5.16
N ASP A 114 -20.75 7.24 6.41
CA ASP A 114 -20.71 8.28 7.44
C ASP A 114 -19.38 9.08 7.45
N SER A 115 -18.45 8.83 6.52
CA SER A 115 -17.07 9.34 6.60
C SER A 115 -16.78 10.59 5.75
N ASP A 116 -17.74 11.50 5.54
CA ASP A 116 -17.57 12.70 4.68
C ASP A 116 -16.90 12.40 3.30
N ASN A 117 -17.11 11.18 2.78
CA ASN A 117 -16.45 10.63 1.58
C ASN A 117 -14.90 10.60 1.65
N LEU A 118 -14.35 10.49 2.86
CA LEU A 118 -12.94 10.34 3.13
C LEU A 118 -12.66 8.99 3.80
N VAL A 119 -11.50 8.41 3.54
CA VAL A 119 -11.00 7.24 4.24
C VAL A 119 -10.80 7.60 5.72
N PRO A 120 -11.38 6.86 6.68
CA PRO A 120 -11.16 7.11 8.09
C PRO A 120 -9.69 6.91 8.49
N ASN A 121 -9.10 7.82 9.27
CA ASN A 121 -7.69 7.81 9.66
C ASN A 121 -7.24 6.46 10.25
N TYR A 122 -8.07 5.84 11.10
CA TYR A 122 -7.95 4.43 11.48
C TYR A 122 -9.18 3.67 11.02
N MET A 123 -9.00 2.78 10.05
CA MET A 123 -10.11 2.09 9.36
C MET A 123 -10.76 0.98 10.20
N ASP A 124 -10.21 0.68 11.38
CA ASP A 124 -10.73 -0.26 12.39
C ASP A 124 -11.15 0.44 13.69
N ASN A 125 -11.25 1.77 13.69
CA ASN A 125 -11.59 2.59 14.86
C ASN A 125 -10.61 2.47 16.03
N SER A 126 -9.38 1.99 15.81
CA SER A 126 -8.41 1.78 16.90
C SER A 126 -7.54 3.01 17.23
N GLY A 127 -7.84 4.18 16.65
CA GLY A 127 -6.97 5.37 16.72
C GLY A 127 -6.75 5.95 18.12
N ASN A 128 -7.59 5.61 19.10
CA ASN A 128 -7.37 5.95 20.50
C ASN A 128 -7.90 4.87 21.46
N ALA A 129 -7.55 4.98 22.74
CA ALA A 129 -7.96 4.03 23.80
C ALA A 129 -9.48 3.90 23.99
N ASN A 130 -10.26 4.85 23.46
CA ASN A 130 -11.72 4.88 23.57
C ASN A 130 -12.43 4.43 22.29
N GLY A 131 -11.68 4.00 21.26
CA GLY A 131 -12.23 3.49 20.00
C GLY A 131 -12.94 4.53 19.13
N ASN A 132 -12.63 5.83 19.28
CA ASN A 132 -13.43 6.90 18.66
C ASN A 132 -12.58 8.05 18.05
N ASP A 133 -11.33 7.77 17.64
CA ASP A 133 -10.47 8.74 16.95
C ASP A 133 -10.26 8.34 15.50
N THR A 134 -11.36 8.33 14.75
CA THR A 134 -11.29 8.22 13.31
C THR A 134 -11.98 9.44 12.71
N PHE A 135 -11.19 10.25 12.02
CA PHE A 135 -11.64 11.39 11.24
C PHE A 135 -11.32 11.11 9.77
N GLY A 136 -11.97 11.81 8.84
CA GLY A 136 -11.65 11.68 7.42
C GLY A 136 -10.21 12.11 7.11
N ASP A 137 -9.37 11.19 6.65
CA ASP A 137 -7.98 11.43 6.26
C ASP A 137 -7.91 11.80 4.77
N ALA A 138 -7.87 13.10 4.49
CA ALA A 138 -7.79 13.62 3.12
C ALA A 138 -6.49 13.21 2.39
N ALA A 139 -5.37 13.06 3.11
CA ALA A 139 -4.09 12.71 2.49
C ALA A 139 -4.09 11.25 2.06
N ALA A 140 -4.56 10.34 2.92
CA ALA A 140 -4.75 8.94 2.57
C ALA A 140 -5.73 8.80 1.41
N SER A 141 -6.89 9.46 1.50
CA SER A 141 -7.95 9.41 0.48
C SER A 141 -7.43 9.81 -0.90
N ALA A 142 -6.78 10.97 -0.99
CA ALA A 142 -6.22 11.47 -2.25
C ALA A 142 -5.15 10.53 -2.82
N LEU A 143 -4.27 9.99 -1.97
CA LEU A 143 -3.20 9.11 -2.42
C LEU A 143 -3.71 7.73 -2.85
N LEU A 144 -4.71 7.17 -2.17
CA LEU A 144 -5.37 5.92 -2.52
C LEU A 144 -6.17 6.07 -3.82
N ALA A 145 -6.95 7.15 -3.98
CA ALA A 145 -7.62 7.46 -5.23
C ALA A 145 -6.62 7.61 -6.38
N ALA A 146 -5.55 8.38 -6.20
CA ALA A 146 -4.51 8.55 -7.20
C ALA A 146 -3.73 7.25 -7.52
N THR A 147 -3.74 6.28 -6.60
CA THR A 147 -3.18 4.94 -6.80
C THR A 147 -4.14 4.08 -7.63
N ALA A 148 -5.43 4.06 -7.29
CA ALA A 148 -6.47 3.35 -8.03
C ALA A 148 -6.55 3.80 -9.50
N TYR A 149 -6.62 5.11 -9.75
CA TYR A 149 -6.64 5.65 -11.12
C TYR A 149 -5.40 5.27 -11.92
N ARG A 150 -4.22 5.33 -11.31
CA ARG A 150 -2.97 4.92 -11.98
C ARG A 150 -2.92 3.42 -12.26
N ALA A 151 -3.35 2.60 -11.30
CA ALA A 151 -3.37 1.14 -11.46
C ALA A 151 -4.28 0.73 -12.63
N VAL A 152 -5.49 1.29 -12.73
CA VAL A 152 -6.40 1.05 -13.87
C VAL A 152 -5.81 1.51 -15.20
N THR A 153 -5.09 2.64 -15.19
CA THR A 153 -4.47 3.17 -16.42
C THR A 153 -3.30 2.32 -16.91
N ILE A 154 -2.45 1.85 -16.00
CA ILE A 154 -1.21 1.14 -16.35
C ILE A 154 -1.45 -0.36 -16.50
N TRP A 155 -2.41 -0.93 -15.76
CA TRP A 155 -2.70 -2.36 -15.70
C TRP A 155 -4.21 -2.64 -15.85
N PRO A 156 -4.84 -2.29 -16.98
CA PRO A 156 -6.29 -2.41 -17.18
C PRO A 156 -6.82 -3.86 -17.19
N GLU A 157 -5.95 -4.85 -17.43
CA GLU A 157 -6.32 -6.28 -17.33
C GLU A 157 -6.42 -6.75 -15.87
N ASP A 158 -5.68 -6.09 -14.97
CA ASP A 158 -5.66 -6.39 -13.55
C ASP A 158 -6.63 -5.50 -12.76
N PHE A 159 -6.83 -4.25 -13.18
CA PHE A 159 -7.65 -3.26 -12.47
C PHE A 159 -8.74 -2.72 -13.41
N ASP A 160 -9.99 -3.03 -13.10
CA ASP A 160 -11.17 -2.62 -13.87
C ASP A 160 -11.81 -1.32 -13.33
N SER A 161 -12.98 -0.95 -13.87
CA SER A 161 -13.66 0.30 -13.50
C SER A 161 -14.07 0.36 -12.03
N TYR A 162 -14.20 -0.78 -11.34
CA TYR A 162 -14.53 -0.85 -9.91
C TYR A 162 -13.61 0.06 -9.08
N TYR A 163 -12.31 0.06 -9.37
CA TYR A 163 -11.35 0.86 -8.60
C TYR A 163 -11.50 2.36 -8.85
N THR A 164 -11.82 2.77 -10.08
CA THR A 164 -12.09 4.19 -10.37
C THR A 164 -13.44 4.65 -9.85
N ASP A 165 -14.44 3.77 -9.84
CA ASP A 165 -15.77 4.09 -9.33
C ASP A 165 -15.72 4.28 -7.81
N LYS A 166 -15.05 3.37 -7.09
CA LYS A 166 -14.83 3.50 -5.65
C LYS A 166 -13.95 4.69 -5.27
N ALA A 167 -13.02 5.11 -6.12
CA ALA A 167 -12.19 6.28 -5.89
C ALA A 167 -12.91 7.63 -6.16
N ARG A 168 -14.14 7.60 -6.70
CA ARG A 168 -14.97 8.80 -6.95
C ARG A 168 -16.03 9.04 -5.90
N GLU A 169 -16.45 7.98 -5.22
CA GLU A 169 -17.39 8.01 -4.09
C GLU A 169 -16.77 8.77 -2.91
#